data_AF-A0A942BBM5-F1
#
_entry.id   AF-A0A942BBM5-F1
#
_cell.length_a   1.000
_cell.length_b   1.000
_cell.length_c   1.000
_cell.angle_alpha   90.00
_cell.angle_beta   90.00
_cell.angle_gamma   90.00
#
_symmetry.space_group_name_H-M   'P 1'
#
loop_
_entity.id
_entity.type
_entity.pdbx_description
1 polymer ?
#
loop_
_entity_poly.entity_id
_entity_poly.type
_entity_poly.pdbx_seq_one_letter_code
_entity_poly.pdbx_strand_id
1 'polypeptide(L)'
;MAPEIIAKDVDYRSGNEELRGYVAYPKNAKGHIPAVLIVHQWMGLTDYEKRRARQIAELGYVAFALDIYGKGVRPANTQEAGQLAGKYKGDRSAFRTKLHAGYMTMLTMPHVEPHQTAAIGYCFGGTGVLELARTGERALGFVSFHGGLDSLHPEEGAKIKGKVLVLHGADDPFVPKKDIDAFVSEMKTNHVNFRMVSYPGAVHSFTQKEAGNDNSKGAAYNADADAKSWVEMKGFLAGLFKK
;
A
#
# COMPACT_ATOMS: atom_id res chain seq x y z
N MET A 1 4.75 28.30 -0.82
CA MET A 1 3.39 27.92 -0.41
C MET A 1 3.16 26.47 -0.81
N ALA A 2 2.56 25.64 0.05
CA ALA A 2 2.21 24.26 -0.32
C ALA A 2 1.20 24.26 -1.48
N PRO A 3 1.25 23.28 -2.40
CA PRO A 3 0.29 23.22 -3.51
C PRO A 3 -1.13 23.03 -2.98
N GLU A 4 -2.10 23.72 -3.58
CA GLU A 4 -3.52 23.48 -3.30
C GLU A 4 -3.90 22.07 -3.80
N ILE A 5 -4.51 21.25 -2.94
CA ILE A 5 -4.86 19.86 -3.26
C ILE A 5 -6.37 19.73 -3.46
N ILE A 6 -6.78 19.22 -4.62
CA ILE A 6 -8.14 18.73 -4.83
C ILE A 6 -8.21 17.32 -4.24
N ALA A 7 -9.22 17.06 -3.42
CA ALA A 7 -9.47 15.70 -2.95
C ALA A 7 -10.95 15.42 -2.73
N LYS A 8 -11.38 14.22 -3.08
CA LYS A 8 -12.79 13.81 -3.07
C LYS A 8 -12.93 12.29 -3.00
N ASP A 9 -14.07 11.84 -2.50
CA ASP A 9 -14.47 10.44 -2.62
C ASP A 9 -14.82 10.12 -4.10
N VAL A 10 -14.57 8.87 -4.52
CA VAL A 10 -14.87 8.37 -5.86
C VAL A 10 -15.55 7.01 -5.74
N ASP A 11 -16.76 6.90 -6.28
CA ASP A 11 -17.47 5.63 -6.38
C ASP A 11 -16.95 4.85 -7.59
N TYR A 12 -16.72 3.55 -7.40
CA TYR A 12 -16.29 2.62 -8.43
C TYR A 12 -16.83 1.22 -8.13
N ARG A 13 -16.52 0.24 -8.99
CA ARG A 13 -17.03 -1.13 -8.83
C ARG A 13 -15.93 -2.17 -8.93
N SER A 14 -16.15 -3.28 -8.24
CA SER A 14 -15.44 -4.54 -8.46
C SER A 14 -16.49 -5.61 -8.74
N GLY A 15 -16.64 -5.96 -10.03
CA GLY A 15 -17.82 -6.70 -10.50
C GLY A 15 -19.10 -5.94 -10.18
N ASN A 16 -20.01 -6.57 -9.45
CA ASN A 16 -21.29 -5.97 -9.05
C ASN A 16 -21.22 -5.18 -7.74
N GLU A 17 -20.12 -5.24 -6.99
CA GLU A 17 -20.01 -4.57 -5.69
C GLU A 17 -19.61 -3.10 -5.85
N GLU A 18 -20.31 -2.20 -5.17
CA GLU A 18 -19.96 -0.79 -5.09
C GLU A 18 -18.86 -0.56 -4.05
N LEU A 19 -17.83 0.18 -4.46
CA LEU A 19 -16.68 0.56 -3.66
C LEU A 19 -16.61 2.10 -3.62
N ARG A 20 -16.07 2.68 -2.54
CA ARG A 20 -15.85 4.14 -2.43
C ARG A 20 -14.42 4.43 -2.00
N GLY A 21 -13.60 4.81 -2.98
CA GLY A 21 -12.23 5.23 -2.76
C GLY A 21 -12.13 6.73 -2.51
N TYR A 22 -10.89 7.22 -2.37
CA TYR A 22 -10.57 8.62 -2.18
C TYR A 22 -9.41 9.03 -3.08
N VAL A 23 -9.60 10.04 -3.91
CA VAL A 23 -8.57 10.58 -4.80
C VAL A 23 -8.09 11.93 -4.30
N ALA A 24 -6.79 12.18 -4.40
CA ALA A 24 -6.17 13.49 -4.15
C ALA A 24 -5.14 13.81 -5.23
N TYR A 25 -5.09 15.05 -5.70
CA TYR A 25 -4.12 15.52 -6.70
C TYR A 25 -3.88 17.03 -6.62
N PRO A 26 -2.73 17.55 -7.10
CA PRO A 26 -2.48 18.98 -7.17
C PRO A 26 -3.50 19.69 -8.06
N LYS A 27 -4.10 20.78 -7.58
CA LYS A 27 -5.05 21.59 -8.37
C LYS A 27 -4.44 22.13 -9.66
N ASN A 28 -3.15 22.43 -9.62
CA ASN A 28 -2.39 22.96 -10.75
C ASN A 28 -1.68 21.86 -11.57
N ALA A 29 -2.08 20.59 -11.43
CA ALA A 29 -1.55 19.50 -12.25
C ALA A 29 -1.72 19.84 -13.74
N LYS A 30 -0.60 19.89 -14.48
CA LYS A 30 -0.58 20.13 -15.92
C LYS A 30 -0.49 18.80 -16.65
N GLY A 31 -1.53 18.45 -17.40
CA GLY A 31 -1.58 17.19 -18.16
C GLY A 31 -1.68 15.96 -17.26
N HIS A 32 -1.12 14.85 -17.76
CA HIS A 32 -1.02 13.60 -17.02
C HIS A 32 0.28 13.55 -16.20
N ILE A 33 0.16 13.15 -14.94
CA ILE A 33 1.23 13.06 -13.95
C ILE A 33 1.24 11.64 -13.34
N PRO A 34 2.36 11.20 -12.74
CA PRO A 34 2.43 9.88 -12.13
C PRO A 34 1.36 9.66 -11.06
N ALA A 35 0.94 8.41 -10.90
CA ALA A 35 -0.11 8.03 -9.95
C ALA A 35 0.34 6.97 -8.95
N VAL A 36 -0.19 7.06 -7.74
CA VAL A 36 0.11 6.14 -6.65
C VAL A 36 -1.18 5.59 -6.06
N LEU A 37 -1.34 4.29 -6.17
CA LEU A 37 -2.41 3.55 -5.50
C LEU A 37 -2.07 3.40 -4.02
N ILE A 38 -3.02 3.60 -3.12
CA ILE A 38 -2.86 3.40 -1.68
C ILE A 38 -3.82 2.28 -1.24
N VAL A 39 -3.27 1.20 -0.72
CA VAL A 39 -4.05 0.10 -0.13
C VAL A 39 -4.16 0.32 1.38
N HIS A 40 -5.39 0.38 1.87
CA HIS A 40 -5.67 0.73 3.26
C HIS A 40 -5.30 -0.35 4.27
N GLN A 41 -5.23 0.03 5.53
CA GLN A 41 -4.98 -0.87 6.66
C GLN A 41 -6.23 -1.67 7.03
N TRP A 42 -6.13 -2.54 8.02
CA TRP A 42 -7.25 -3.40 8.45
C TRP A 42 -8.52 -2.67 8.95
N MET A 43 -8.43 -1.36 9.24
CA MET A 43 -9.59 -0.54 9.62
C MET A 43 -10.37 0.02 8.42
N GLY A 44 -10.05 -0.41 7.19
CA GLY A 44 -10.65 0.13 5.99
C GLY A 44 -10.01 1.45 5.55
N LEU A 45 -10.64 2.12 4.58
CA LEU A 45 -10.25 3.46 4.16
C LEU A 45 -10.68 4.48 5.22
N THR A 46 -9.73 4.89 6.07
CA THR A 46 -9.93 5.86 7.16
C THR A 46 -9.30 7.21 6.85
N ASP A 47 -9.36 8.16 7.79
CA ASP A 47 -8.65 9.43 7.69
C ASP A 47 -7.13 9.26 7.58
N TYR A 48 -6.56 8.17 8.10
CA TYR A 48 -5.12 7.91 7.94
C TYR A 48 -4.74 7.81 6.45
N GLU A 49 -5.45 6.98 5.69
CA GLU A 49 -5.20 6.81 4.26
C GLU A 49 -5.55 8.08 3.46
N LYS A 50 -6.63 8.79 3.81
CA LYS A 50 -6.98 10.07 3.18
C LYS A 50 -5.90 11.13 3.40
N ARG A 51 -5.29 11.18 4.60
CA ARG A 51 -4.12 12.04 4.88
C ARG A 51 -2.91 11.63 4.05
N ARG A 52 -2.59 10.33 3.96
CA ARG A 52 -1.48 9.85 3.12
C ARG A 52 -1.70 10.17 1.65
N ALA A 53 -2.94 10.05 1.14
CA ALA A 53 -3.28 10.46 -0.23
C ALA A 53 -2.99 11.94 -0.48
N ARG A 54 -3.35 12.83 0.47
CA ARG A 54 -3.01 14.27 0.37
C ARG A 54 -1.50 14.49 0.39
N GLN A 55 -0.76 13.81 1.27
CA GLN A 55 0.70 13.94 1.33
C GLN A 55 1.38 13.46 0.04
N ILE A 56 0.89 12.39 -0.58
CA ILE A 56 1.37 11.94 -1.90
C ILE A 56 1.03 12.97 -2.98
N ALA A 57 -0.16 13.56 -2.93
CA ALA A 57 -0.54 14.64 -3.84
C ALA A 57 0.35 15.89 -3.68
N GLU A 58 0.78 16.22 -2.46
CA GLU A 58 1.75 17.30 -2.21
C GLU A 58 3.12 17.04 -2.84
N LEU A 59 3.47 15.78 -3.14
CA LEU A 59 4.67 15.42 -3.88
C LEU A 59 4.53 15.60 -5.40
N GLY A 60 3.34 15.98 -5.89
CA GLY A 60 3.07 16.20 -7.30
C GLY A 60 2.49 14.99 -8.04
N TYR A 61 1.90 14.03 -7.34
CA TYR A 61 1.31 12.81 -7.92
C TYR A 61 -0.22 12.80 -7.81
N VAL A 62 -0.90 12.02 -8.65
CA VAL A 62 -2.27 11.58 -8.32
C VAL A 62 -2.16 10.49 -7.26
N ALA A 63 -2.93 10.58 -6.18
CA ALA A 63 -3.04 9.53 -5.18
C ALA A 63 -4.45 8.98 -5.17
N PHE A 64 -4.61 7.67 -5.28
CA PHE A 64 -5.90 7.01 -5.13
C PHE A 64 -5.85 5.98 -4.01
N ALA A 65 -6.54 6.26 -2.91
CA ALA A 65 -6.76 5.31 -1.85
C ALA A 65 -8.00 4.47 -2.15
N LEU A 66 -7.79 3.20 -2.47
CA LEU A 66 -8.85 2.27 -2.85
C LEU A 66 -9.60 1.78 -1.60
N ASP A 67 -10.78 1.18 -1.82
CA ASP A 67 -11.60 0.51 -0.82
C ASP A 67 -11.67 -1.00 -1.10
N ILE A 68 -11.20 -1.83 -0.17
CA ILE A 68 -11.27 -3.30 -0.26
C ILE A 68 -12.60 -3.82 0.28
N TYR A 69 -13.16 -3.16 1.31
CA TYR A 69 -14.27 -3.68 2.10
C TYR A 69 -15.64 -3.35 1.53
N GLY A 70 -15.73 -2.28 0.75
CA GLY A 70 -16.97 -1.86 0.10
C GLY A 70 -17.49 -0.54 0.61
N LYS A 71 -18.28 0.11 -0.24
CA LYS A 71 -18.89 1.40 0.06
C LYS A 71 -19.77 1.29 1.30
N GLY A 72 -19.45 2.12 2.30
CA GLY A 72 -20.15 2.14 3.59
C GLY A 72 -19.72 1.05 4.58
N VAL A 73 -18.75 0.20 4.24
CA VAL A 73 -18.28 -0.88 5.12
C VAL A 73 -16.98 -0.46 5.83
N ARG A 74 -17.07 -0.07 7.10
CA ARG A 74 -15.90 0.24 7.94
C ARG A 74 -16.05 -0.45 9.29
N PRO A 75 -15.03 -1.18 9.77
CA PRO A 75 -15.10 -1.80 11.08
C PRO A 75 -15.14 -0.73 12.18
N ALA A 76 -16.01 -0.92 13.18
CA ALA A 76 -16.10 -0.04 14.34
C ALA A 76 -15.03 -0.32 15.40
N ASN A 77 -14.44 -1.51 15.38
CA ASN A 77 -13.50 -2.00 16.39
C ASN A 77 -12.54 -3.06 15.82
N THR A 78 -11.58 -3.49 16.63
CA THR A 78 -10.54 -4.46 16.23
C THR A 78 -11.09 -5.85 15.93
N GLN A 79 -12.21 -6.26 16.54
CA GLN A 79 -12.84 -7.55 16.28
C GLN A 79 -13.44 -7.58 14.86
N GLU A 80 -14.23 -6.57 14.51
CA GLU A 80 -14.79 -6.41 13.16
C GLU A 80 -13.68 -6.24 12.11
N ALA A 81 -12.63 -5.47 12.43
CA ALA A 81 -11.46 -5.32 11.55
C ALA A 81 -10.78 -6.66 11.32
N GLY A 82 -10.64 -7.48 12.36
CA GLY A 82 -10.11 -8.84 12.28
C GLY A 82 -10.96 -9.74 11.38
N GLN A 83 -12.29 -9.67 11.46
CA GLN A 83 -13.20 -10.45 10.61
C GLN A 83 -13.10 -10.02 9.14
N LEU A 84 -13.18 -8.70 8.87
CA LEU A 84 -13.11 -8.16 7.51
C LEU A 84 -11.74 -8.42 6.87
N ALA A 85 -10.65 -8.07 7.55
CA ALA A 85 -9.30 -8.35 7.05
C ALA A 85 -9.06 -9.86 6.93
N GLY A 86 -9.56 -10.65 7.88
CA GLY A 86 -9.46 -12.11 7.90
C GLY A 86 -10.05 -12.77 6.67
N LYS A 87 -11.21 -12.28 6.19
CA LYS A 87 -11.82 -12.73 4.91
C LYS A 87 -10.84 -12.66 3.75
N TYR A 88 -10.20 -11.50 3.54
CA TYR A 88 -9.25 -11.28 2.43
C TYR A 88 -7.86 -11.88 2.68
N LYS A 89 -7.49 -12.11 3.94
CA LYS A 89 -6.29 -12.88 4.29
C LYS A 89 -6.45 -14.37 3.96
N GLY A 90 -7.63 -14.94 4.25
CA GLY A 90 -7.96 -16.33 3.94
C GLY A 90 -8.28 -16.56 2.46
N ASP A 91 -8.77 -15.55 1.76
CA ASP A 91 -9.07 -15.60 0.32
C ASP A 91 -8.26 -14.53 -0.45
N ARG A 92 -7.03 -14.89 -0.82
CA ARG A 92 -6.15 -14.02 -1.62
C ARG A 92 -6.70 -13.74 -3.01
N SER A 93 -7.50 -14.64 -3.57
CA SER A 93 -8.13 -14.41 -4.88
C SER A 93 -9.11 -13.25 -4.79
N ALA A 94 -10.03 -13.28 -3.83
CA ALA A 94 -10.96 -12.18 -3.58
C ALA A 94 -10.23 -10.86 -3.27
N PHE A 95 -9.12 -10.93 -2.53
CA PHE A 95 -8.30 -9.75 -2.25
C PHE A 95 -7.71 -9.15 -3.53
N ARG A 96 -7.08 -9.99 -4.37
CA ARG A 96 -6.52 -9.59 -5.67
C ARG A 96 -7.58 -9.01 -6.60
N THR A 97 -8.81 -9.55 -6.61
CA THR A 97 -9.93 -8.98 -7.39
C THR A 97 -10.23 -7.53 -6.97
N LYS A 98 -10.21 -7.21 -5.67
CA LYS A 98 -10.42 -5.84 -5.19
C LYS A 98 -9.26 -4.92 -5.52
N LEU A 99 -8.03 -5.41 -5.33
CA LEU A 99 -6.81 -4.66 -5.65
C LEU A 99 -6.74 -4.33 -7.15
N HIS A 100 -7.01 -5.32 -8.01
CA HIS A 100 -7.07 -5.13 -9.47
C HIS A 100 -8.14 -4.11 -9.86
N ALA A 101 -9.36 -4.20 -9.31
CA ALA A 101 -10.42 -3.24 -9.60
C ALA A 101 -10.02 -1.80 -9.19
N GLY A 102 -9.39 -1.63 -8.03
CA GLY A 102 -8.86 -0.35 -7.58
C GLY A 102 -7.75 0.18 -8.49
N TYR A 103 -6.81 -0.68 -8.90
CA TYR A 103 -5.72 -0.33 -9.81
C TYR A 103 -6.26 0.09 -11.19
N MET A 104 -7.13 -0.71 -11.80
CA MET A 104 -7.75 -0.38 -13.10
C MET A 104 -8.59 0.90 -13.04
N THR A 105 -9.28 1.15 -11.92
CA THR A 105 -10.00 2.41 -11.72
C THR A 105 -9.04 3.59 -11.65
N MET A 106 -7.91 3.47 -10.95
CA MET A 106 -6.90 4.53 -10.90
C MET A 106 -6.42 4.92 -12.30
N LEU A 107 -6.18 3.94 -13.18
CA LEU A 107 -5.68 4.19 -14.55
C LEU A 107 -6.63 5.04 -15.40
N THR A 108 -7.92 5.11 -15.08
CA THR A 108 -8.92 5.89 -15.82
C THR A 108 -9.23 7.24 -15.19
N MET A 109 -8.59 7.57 -14.04
CA MET A 109 -8.84 8.83 -13.35
C MET A 109 -8.25 10.03 -14.09
N PRO A 110 -8.86 11.22 -13.97
CA PRO A 110 -8.27 12.44 -14.50
C PRO A 110 -6.84 12.67 -14.01
N HIS A 111 -6.00 13.20 -14.89
CA HIS A 111 -4.58 13.50 -14.63
C HIS A 111 -3.66 12.31 -14.41
N VAL A 112 -4.12 11.06 -14.47
CA VAL A 112 -3.25 9.89 -14.33
C VAL A 112 -2.48 9.63 -15.61
N GLU A 113 -1.16 9.49 -15.50
CA GLU A 113 -0.32 8.90 -16.53
C GLU A 113 -0.26 7.38 -16.34
N PRO A 114 -0.99 6.59 -17.16
CA PRO A 114 -1.21 5.16 -16.91
C PRO A 114 0.07 4.31 -16.96
N HIS A 115 1.14 4.82 -17.57
CA HIS A 115 2.44 4.12 -17.63
C HIS A 115 3.42 4.55 -16.52
N GLN A 116 3.04 5.52 -15.68
CA GLN A 116 3.84 5.99 -14.55
C GLN A 116 3.07 5.80 -13.25
N THR A 117 2.83 4.54 -12.90
CA THR A 117 2.08 4.18 -11.70
C THR A 117 2.93 3.43 -10.68
N ALA A 118 2.57 3.56 -9.41
CA ALA A 118 3.09 2.77 -8.31
C ALA A 118 1.96 2.40 -7.35
N ALA A 119 2.21 1.47 -6.43
CA ALA A 119 1.29 1.16 -5.35
C ALA A 119 2.03 1.17 -4.01
N ILE A 120 1.40 1.74 -2.98
CA ILE A 120 1.87 1.69 -1.60
C ILE A 120 0.78 1.11 -0.69
N GLY A 121 1.17 0.49 0.41
CA GLY A 121 0.22 -0.04 1.37
C GLY A 121 0.82 -0.23 2.74
N TYR A 122 -0.05 -0.23 3.75
CA TYR A 122 0.31 -0.29 5.16
C TYR A 122 -0.35 -1.50 5.81
N CYS A 123 0.37 -2.27 6.64
CA CYS A 123 -0.18 -3.42 7.38
C CYS A 123 -0.87 -4.40 6.41
N PHE A 124 -2.20 -4.57 6.52
CA PHE A 124 -3.05 -5.32 5.59
C PHE A 124 -2.85 -4.89 4.13
N GLY A 125 -2.76 -3.58 3.88
CA GLY A 125 -2.46 -3.04 2.56
C GLY A 125 -1.02 -3.25 2.12
N GLY A 126 -0.07 -3.37 3.06
CA GLY A 126 1.32 -3.73 2.78
C GLY A 126 1.42 -5.14 2.20
N THR A 127 0.66 -6.09 2.75
CA THR A 127 0.47 -7.40 2.11
C THR A 127 -0.25 -7.26 0.77
N GLY A 128 -1.29 -6.42 0.70
CA GLY A 128 -2.06 -6.20 -0.53
C GLY A 128 -1.23 -5.71 -1.70
N VAL A 129 -0.25 -4.82 -1.51
CA VAL A 129 0.60 -4.36 -2.61
C VAL A 129 1.55 -5.44 -3.12
N LEU A 130 2.00 -6.35 -2.26
CA LEU A 130 2.82 -7.50 -2.69
C LEU A 130 1.96 -8.50 -3.47
N GLU A 131 0.73 -8.73 -3.03
CA GLU A 131 -0.24 -9.54 -3.78
C GLU A 131 -0.57 -8.93 -5.14
N LEU A 132 -0.75 -7.60 -5.22
CA LEU A 132 -0.93 -6.90 -6.49
C LEU A 132 0.30 -7.00 -7.40
N ALA A 133 1.51 -6.96 -6.84
CA ALA A 133 2.72 -7.18 -7.61
C ALA A 133 2.73 -8.57 -8.26
N ARG A 134 2.34 -9.60 -7.48
CA ARG A 134 2.27 -11.00 -7.91
C ARG A 134 1.18 -11.26 -8.95
N THR A 135 0.19 -10.38 -9.13
CA THR A 135 -0.76 -10.51 -10.26
C THR A 135 -0.16 -10.06 -11.60
N GLY A 136 1.01 -9.41 -11.60
CA GLY A 136 1.68 -8.94 -12.80
C GLY A 136 1.19 -7.60 -13.32
N GLU A 137 0.55 -6.79 -12.47
CA GLU A 137 0.20 -5.41 -12.84
C GLU A 137 1.43 -4.62 -13.30
N ARG A 138 1.22 -3.74 -14.28
CA ARG A 138 2.30 -2.98 -14.93
C ARG A 138 2.77 -1.75 -14.15
N ALA A 139 2.52 -1.68 -12.85
CA ALA A 139 3.03 -0.59 -12.03
C ALA A 139 4.56 -0.65 -11.96
N LEU A 140 5.20 0.52 -11.99
CA LEU A 140 6.66 0.65 -11.96
C LEU A 140 7.25 0.24 -10.61
N GLY A 141 6.47 0.30 -9.53
CA GLY A 141 6.87 -0.30 -8.27
C GLY A 141 5.82 -0.37 -7.17
N PHE A 142 6.16 -1.13 -6.15
CA PHE A 142 5.30 -1.55 -5.05
C PHE A 142 6.01 -1.31 -3.72
N VAL A 143 5.38 -0.59 -2.79
CA VAL A 143 5.96 -0.22 -1.48
C VAL A 143 5.12 -0.76 -0.34
N SER A 144 5.65 -1.75 0.37
CA SER A 144 5.02 -2.32 1.56
C SER A 144 5.57 -1.67 2.82
N PHE A 145 4.69 -1.07 3.63
CA PHE A 145 4.99 -0.63 4.99
C PHE A 145 4.42 -1.65 5.97
N HIS A 146 5.29 -2.24 6.80
CA HIS A 146 4.94 -3.23 7.84
C HIS A 146 3.87 -4.24 7.40
N GLY A 147 3.95 -4.69 6.14
CA GLY A 147 3.06 -5.71 5.60
C GLY A 147 3.52 -7.12 5.95
N GLY A 148 2.59 -8.07 5.96
CA GLY A 148 2.92 -9.50 5.93
C GLY A 148 3.64 -9.83 4.63
N LEU A 149 4.70 -10.64 4.74
CA LEU A 149 5.60 -11.01 3.64
C LEU A 149 5.36 -12.44 3.12
N ASP A 150 4.37 -13.15 3.68
CA ASP A 150 3.97 -14.46 3.22
C ASP A 150 3.59 -14.48 1.73
N SER A 151 3.75 -15.64 1.13
CA SER A 151 3.37 -15.91 -0.26
C SER A 151 2.73 -17.29 -0.32
N LEU A 152 1.49 -17.36 -0.83
CA LEU A 152 0.83 -18.65 -1.05
C LEU A 152 1.38 -19.38 -2.29
N HIS A 153 1.95 -18.62 -3.23
CA HIS A 153 2.41 -19.07 -4.54
C HIS A 153 3.71 -18.34 -4.93
N PRO A 154 4.88 -18.70 -4.36
CA PRO A 154 6.16 -18.01 -4.60
C PRO A 154 6.58 -17.98 -6.09
N GLU A 155 6.12 -18.93 -6.90
CA GLU A 155 6.33 -18.95 -8.35
C GLU A 155 5.71 -17.74 -9.06
N GLU A 156 4.71 -17.10 -8.44
CA GLU A 156 4.10 -15.88 -8.99
C GLU A 156 5.01 -14.65 -8.88
N GLY A 157 6.11 -14.74 -8.15
CA GLY A 157 7.17 -13.73 -8.20
C GLY A 157 7.66 -13.47 -9.63
N ALA A 158 7.62 -14.46 -10.52
CA ALA A 158 7.96 -14.31 -11.95
C ALA A 158 7.03 -13.36 -12.72
N LYS A 159 5.83 -13.09 -12.19
CA LYS A 159 4.86 -12.17 -12.78
C LYS A 159 5.18 -10.72 -12.44
N ILE A 160 5.92 -10.45 -11.35
CA ILE A 160 6.23 -9.10 -10.89
C ILE A 160 7.00 -8.33 -11.97
N LYS A 161 6.44 -7.18 -12.40
CA LYS A 161 7.03 -6.33 -13.45
C LYS A 161 7.74 -5.09 -12.90
N GLY A 162 7.30 -4.58 -11.76
CA GLY A 162 7.84 -3.39 -11.11
C GLY A 162 8.94 -3.69 -10.10
N LYS A 163 9.55 -2.63 -9.57
CA LYS A 163 10.48 -2.72 -8.43
C LYS A 163 9.71 -2.89 -7.13
N VAL A 164 10.31 -3.54 -6.13
CA VAL A 164 9.68 -3.75 -4.82
C VAL A 164 10.50 -3.07 -3.72
N LEU A 165 9.83 -2.32 -2.85
CA LEU A 165 10.40 -1.75 -1.63
C LEU A 165 9.63 -2.27 -0.42
N VAL A 166 10.31 -2.94 0.50
CA VAL A 166 9.75 -3.38 1.78
C VAL A 166 10.35 -2.53 2.90
N LEU A 167 9.48 -1.93 3.71
CA LEU A 167 9.81 -1.05 4.84
C LEU A 167 9.28 -1.73 6.10
N HIS A 168 10.15 -2.42 6.82
CA HIS A 168 9.79 -3.42 7.81
C HIS A 168 10.26 -3.05 9.21
N GLY A 169 9.43 -3.28 10.23
CA GLY A 169 9.86 -3.17 11.62
C GLY A 169 10.69 -4.40 11.97
N ALA A 170 11.95 -4.22 12.36
CA ALA A 170 12.86 -5.35 12.58
C ALA A 170 12.43 -6.26 13.76
N ASP A 171 11.61 -5.74 14.66
CA ASP A 171 11.12 -6.44 15.85
C ASP A 171 9.63 -6.81 15.72
N ASP A 172 9.05 -6.74 14.50
CA ASP A 172 7.64 -7.07 14.24
C ASP A 172 7.37 -8.57 14.46
N PRO A 173 6.61 -8.96 15.50
CA PRO A 173 6.38 -10.36 15.82
C PRO A 173 5.35 -11.03 14.90
N PHE A 174 4.62 -10.26 14.08
CA PHE A 174 3.62 -10.81 13.15
C PHE A 174 4.23 -11.26 11.83
N VAL A 175 5.50 -10.93 11.57
CA VAL A 175 6.25 -11.41 10.40
C VAL A 175 7.44 -12.23 10.89
N PRO A 176 7.28 -13.55 11.05
CA PRO A 176 8.37 -14.39 11.54
C PRO A 176 9.53 -14.43 10.55
N LYS A 177 10.75 -14.68 11.06
CA LYS A 177 11.97 -14.76 10.23
C LYS A 177 11.84 -15.67 9.01
N LYS A 178 11.12 -16.78 9.13
CA LYS A 178 10.86 -17.70 8.01
C LYS A 178 10.18 -17.02 6.81
N ASP A 179 9.27 -16.07 7.06
CA ASP A 179 8.51 -15.38 6.02
C ASP A 179 9.39 -14.30 5.36
N ILE A 180 10.26 -13.65 6.15
CA ILE A 180 11.29 -12.74 5.62
C ILE A 180 12.25 -13.50 4.70
N ASP A 181 12.78 -14.65 5.16
CA ASP A 181 13.71 -15.46 4.39
C ASP A 181 13.04 -16.01 3.11
N ALA A 182 11.77 -16.45 3.21
CA ALA A 182 10.99 -16.91 2.08
C ALA A 182 10.74 -15.79 1.05
N PHE A 183 10.38 -14.58 1.49
CA PHE A 183 10.22 -13.43 0.62
C PHE A 183 11.52 -13.07 -0.10
N VAL A 184 12.65 -13.01 0.62
CA VAL A 184 13.96 -12.73 0.02
C VAL A 184 14.32 -13.81 -1.03
N SER A 185 14.02 -15.08 -0.73
CA SER A 185 14.23 -16.19 -1.67
C SER A 185 13.35 -16.07 -2.91
N GLU A 186 12.06 -15.75 -2.74
CA GLU A 186 11.10 -15.50 -3.83
C GLU A 186 11.60 -14.41 -4.77
N MET A 187 11.97 -13.24 -4.22
CA MET A 187 12.41 -12.10 -5.02
C MET A 187 13.71 -12.41 -5.78
N LYS A 188 14.66 -13.10 -5.14
CA LYS A 188 15.95 -13.48 -5.77
C LYS A 188 15.76 -14.52 -6.88
N THR A 189 15.01 -15.58 -6.60
CA THR A 189 14.74 -16.67 -7.55
C THR A 189 14.07 -16.15 -8.82
N ASN A 190 13.17 -15.18 -8.67
CA ASN A 190 12.45 -14.59 -9.79
C ASN A 190 13.12 -13.33 -10.38
N HIS A 191 14.35 -13.02 -9.96
CA HIS A 191 15.13 -11.87 -10.43
C HIS A 191 14.41 -10.51 -10.29
N VAL A 192 13.58 -10.36 -9.26
CA VAL A 192 12.85 -9.12 -8.98
C VAL A 192 13.84 -8.08 -8.46
N ASN A 193 13.76 -6.84 -8.97
CA ASN A 193 14.50 -5.72 -8.40
C ASN A 193 13.81 -5.28 -7.11
N PHE A 194 14.35 -5.73 -5.97
CA PHE A 194 13.79 -5.41 -4.67
C PHE A 194 14.81 -4.81 -3.71
N ARG A 195 14.30 -4.03 -2.75
CA ARG A 195 15.04 -3.57 -1.58
C ARG A 195 14.19 -3.76 -0.35
N MET A 196 14.79 -4.24 0.72
CA MET A 196 14.17 -4.32 2.04
C MET A 196 14.98 -3.48 3.02
N VAL A 197 14.29 -2.62 3.76
CA VAL A 197 14.85 -1.81 4.84
C VAL A 197 14.17 -2.23 6.13
N SER A 198 14.97 -2.66 7.10
CA SER A 198 14.48 -3.05 8.43
C SER A 198 14.85 -1.99 9.46
N TYR A 199 13.90 -1.61 10.31
CA TYR A 199 14.05 -0.57 11.34
C TYR A 199 14.16 -1.21 12.74
N PRO A 200 15.35 -1.22 13.37
CA PRO A 200 15.52 -1.70 14.75
C PRO A 200 14.65 -0.93 15.74
N GLY A 201 14.07 -1.61 16.74
CA GLY A 201 13.19 -1.00 17.73
C GLY A 201 11.77 -0.71 17.23
N ALA A 202 11.47 -0.97 15.96
CA ALA A 202 10.14 -0.81 15.38
C ALA A 202 9.46 -2.17 15.26
N VAL A 203 8.22 -2.23 15.74
CA VAL A 203 7.31 -3.39 15.60
C VAL A 203 6.26 -3.09 14.51
N HIS A 204 5.19 -3.86 14.45
CA HIS A 204 4.11 -3.64 13.50
C HIS A 204 3.46 -2.25 13.66
N SER A 205 2.85 -1.74 12.60
CA SER A 205 2.14 -0.44 12.63
C SER A 205 3.00 0.76 13.03
N PHE A 206 4.33 0.69 12.85
CA PHE A 206 5.27 1.74 13.24
C PHE A 206 4.99 3.14 12.67
N THR A 207 4.16 3.25 11.61
CA THR A 207 3.75 4.52 11.01
C THR A 207 2.47 5.12 11.61
N GLN A 208 1.80 4.44 12.55
CA GLN A 208 0.50 4.83 13.11
C GLN A 208 0.65 5.34 14.54
N LYS A 209 0.42 6.64 14.77
CA LYS A 209 0.49 7.24 16.12
C LYS A 209 -0.54 6.64 17.06
N GLU A 210 -1.69 6.29 16.52
CA GLU A 210 -2.84 5.73 17.21
C GLU A 210 -2.58 4.31 17.74
N ALA A 211 -1.52 3.62 17.29
CA ALA A 211 -1.09 2.34 17.83
C ALA A 211 -0.42 2.44 19.22
N GLY A 212 -0.23 3.66 19.75
CA GLY A 212 0.52 3.88 20.99
C GLY A 212 2.02 3.67 20.78
N ASN A 213 2.82 3.66 21.83
CA ASN A 213 4.29 3.51 21.77
C ASN A 213 4.81 2.34 22.61
N ASP A 214 3.92 1.39 22.95
CA ASP A 214 4.24 0.21 23.75
C ASP A 214 4.48 -1.01 22.86
N ASN A 215 5.75 -1.31 22.62
CA ASN A 215 6.16 -2.43 21.78
C ASN A 215 5.74 -3.81 22.34
N SER A 216 5.38 -3.94 23.62
CA SER A 216 5.07 -5.24 24.23
C SER A 216 3.86 -5.94 23.59
N LYS A 217 3.01 -5.18 22.90
CA LYS A 217 1.83 -5.68 22.18
C LYS A 217 2.12 -6.09 20.74
N GLY A 218 3.37 -5.93 20.28
CA GLY A 218 3.79 -6.24 18.91
C GLY A 218 3.34 -5.22 17.85
N ALA A 219 2.55 -4.21 18.22
CA ALA A 219 2.14 -3.11 17.35
C ALA A 219 2.22 -1.78 18.10
N ALA A 220 3.01 -0.84 17.57
CA ALA A 220 3.26 0.45 18.21
C ALA A 220 3.88 1.43 17.20
N TYR A 221 3.61 2.71 17.38
CA TYR A 221 4.24 3.83 16.71
C TYR A 221 5.73 3.92 17.02
N ASN A 222 6.53 4.15 15.97
CA ASN A 222 7.93 4.53 16.12
C ASN A 222 8.20 5.72 15.19
N ALA A 223 8.39 6.90 15.78
CA ALA A 223 8.51 8.16 15.04
C ALA A 223 9.72 8.20 14.09
N ASP A 224 10.84 7.59 14.49
CA ASP A 224 12.04 7.53 13.68
C ASP A 224 11.85 6.61 12.47
N ALA A 225 11.27 5.42 12.67
CA ALA A 225 10.94 4.49 11.59
C ALA A 225 9.88 5.07 10.63
N ASP A 226 8.84 5.75 11.15
CA ASP A 226 7.84 6.47 10.33
C ASP A 226 8.51 7.52 9.45
N ALA A 227 9.33 8.40 10.03
CA ALA A 227 10.03 9.45 9.28
C ALA A 227 10.99 8.88 8.22
N LYS A 228 11.83 7.91 8.59
CA LYS A 228 12.81 7.29 7.67
C LYS A 228 12.13 6.51 6.56
N SER A 229 11.14 5.69 6.87
CA SER A 229 10.39 4.92 5.88
C SER A 229 9.66 5.82 4.88
N TRP A 230 9.15 6.98 5.32
CA TRP A 230 8.57 7.97 4.41
C TRP A 230 9.62 8.59 3.47
N VAL A 231 10.83 8.88 3.97
CA VAL A 231 11.95 9.35 3.13
C VAL A 231 12.34 8.29 2.09
N GLU A 232 12.43 7.02 2.50
CA GLU A 232 12.75 5.90 1.60
C GLU A 232 11.72 5.73 0.49
N MET A 233 10.43 5.80 0.82
CA MET A 233 9.35 5.73 -0.15
C MET A 233 9.40 6.91 -1.13
N LYS A 234 9.60 8.14 -0.64
CA LYS A 234 9.72 9.33 -1.51
C LYS A 234 10.88 9.20 -2.49
N GLY A 235 12.05 8.77 -2.02
CA GLY A 235 13.22 8.54 -2.86
C GLY A 235 12.97 7.45 -3.91
N PHE A 236 12.28 6.38 -3.51
CA PHE A 236 11.89 5.29 -4.41
C PHE A 236 10.93 5.76 -5.50
N LEU A 237 9.82 6.44 -5.15
CA LEU A 237 8.88 6.98 -6.13
C LEU A 237 9.56 7.99 -7.07
N ALA A 238 10.37 8.91 -6.54
CA ALA A 238 11.12 9.83 -7.36
C ALA A 238 12.06 9.10 -8.32
N GLY A 239 12.68 7.99 -7.89
CA GLY A 239 13.51 7.15 -8.76
C GLY A 239 12.72 6.37 -9.83
N LEU A 240 11.46 6.01 -9.57
CA LEU A 240 10.59 5.33 -10.54
C LEU A 240 10.09 6.27 -11.64
N PHE A 241 9.71 7.50 -11.27
CA PHE A 241 9.05 8.46 -12.15
C PHE A 241 10.01 9.50 -12.75
N LYS A 242 11.34 9.23 -12.68
CA LYS A 242 12.32 10.03 -13.42
C LYS A 242 12.02 9.91 -14.91
N LYS A 243 11.90 11.07 -15.55
CA LYS A 243 11.84 11.19 -17.01
C LYS A 243 13.16 10.78 -17.65
#